data_AF-A0A3C1FUW5-F1
#
_entry.id   AF-A0A3C1FUW5-F1
#
_cell.length_a   1.000
_cell.length_b   1.000
_cell.length_c   1.000
_cell.angle_alpha   90.00
_cell.angle_beta   90.00
_cell.angle_gamma   90.00
#
_symmetry.space_group_name_H-M   'P 1'
#
loop_
_entity.id
_entity.type
_entity.pdbx_description
1 polymer ?
#
loop_
_entity_poly.entity_id
_entity_poly.type
_entity_poly.pdbx_seq_one_letter_code
_entity_poly.pdbx_strand_id
1 'polypeptide(L)'
;MKRIPIKPNPSGEGTERNRVTGKAARQRYIHPNDDFVQARELYRKVMTDSDREHLIGNIVAHLGRAQQRIQYRQTALFYKADPDYGRRVAKGLDLDQKEIERLAKMSHEERAEATAEAAYAIAK
;
A
#
# COMPACT_ATOMS: atom_id res chain seq x y z
N MET A 1 50.03 0.52 34.55
CA MET A 1 48.57 0.75 34.65
C MET A 1 47.83 -0.59 34.71
N LYS A 2 47.08 -0.88 35.78
CA LYS A 2 46.16 -2.03 35.85
C LYS A 2 44.74 -1.52 35.61
N ARG A 3 44.00 -2.11 34.67
CA ARG A 3 42.57 -1.79 34.42
C ARG A 3 41.74 -2.15 35.65
N ILE A 4 40.89 -1.24 36.09
CA ILE A 4 39.95 -1.43 37.20
C ILE A 4 38.83 -2.39 36.72
N PRO A 5 38.45 -3.42 37.50
CA PRO A 5 37.35 -4.30 37.12
C PRO A 5 36.00 -3.60 37.31
N ILE A 6 35.24 -3.50 36.22
CA ILE A 6 33.83 -3.11 36.23
C ILE A 6 33.02 -4.24 36.90
N LYS A 7 32.48 -3.99 38.09
CA LYS A 7 31.52 -4.91 38.72
C LYS A 7 30.20 -4.84 37.93
N PRO A 8 29.57 -5.98 37.60
CA PRO A 8 28.22 -5.95 37.05
C PRO A 8 27.26 -5.41 38.11
N ASN A 9 26.41 -4.47 37.72
CA ASN A 9 25.35 -3.95 38.58
C ASN A 9 24.30 -5.06 38.79
N PRO A 10 24.04 -5.53 40.02
CA PRO A 10 22.89 -6.37 40.30
C PRO A 10 21.68 -5.47 40.54
N SER A 11 20.50 -5.95 40.14
CA SER A 11 19.19 -5.35 40.43
C SER A 11 18.73 -4.23 39.48
N GLY A 12 18.54 -4.59 38.21
CA GLY A 12 17.49 -3.98 37.39
C GLY A 12 16.23 -4.84 37.49
N GLU A 13 15.38 -4.58 38.47
CA GLU A 13 14.03 -5.12 38.51
C GLU A 13 13.19 -4.46 37.41
N GLY A 14 12.69 -5.26 36.47
CA GLY A 14 11.71 -4.83 35.45
C GLY A 14 12.21 -4.87 34.01
N THR A 15 12.52 -6.06 33.48
CA THR A 15 12.48 -6.27 32.02
C THR A 15 11.73 -7.56 31.75
N GLU A 16 10.49 -7.45 31.27
CA GLU A 16 9.80 -8.61 30.71
C GLU A 16 10.67 -9.17 29.58
N ARG A 17 11.17 -10.39 29.76
CA ARG A 17 11.95 -11.09 28.74
C ARG A 17 11.00 -11.53 27.64
N ASN A 18 10.74 -10.62 26.69
CA ASN A 18 9.98 -10.96 25.49
C ASN A 18 10.68 -12.13 24.79
N ARG A 19 9.99 -13.27 24.69
CA ARG A 19 10.47 -14.44 23.96
C ARG A 19 10.45 -14.12 22.47
N VAL A 20 11.61 -13.81 21.91
CA VAL A 20 11.80 -13.60 20.47
C VAL A 20 12.21 -14.91 19.82
N THR A 21 11.59 -15.25 18.68
CA THR A 21 11.91 -16.44 17.87
C THR A 21 12.12 -16.06 16.42
N GLY A 22 13.01 -16.77 15.72
CA GLY A 22 13.26 -16.58 14.28
C GLY A 22 14.71 -16.25 13.96
N LYS A 23 15.05 -16.21 12.67
CA LYS A 23 16.40 -15.83 12.19
C LYS A 23 16.50 -14.31 12.05
N ALA A 24 17.56 -13.71 12.57
CA ALA A 24 17.90 -12.32 12.31
C ALA A 24 18.42 -12.15 10.87
N ALA A 25 17.53 -11.84 9.94
CA ALA A 25 17.84 -11.63 8.53
C ALA A 25 16.81 -10.69 7.90
N ARG A 26 17.05 -10.25 6.66
CA ARG A 26 16.01 -9.60 5.85
C ARG A 26 15.00 -10.68 5.42
N GLN A 27 13.79 -10.57 5.92
CA GLN A 27 12.68 -11.46 5.57
C GLN A 27 11.64 -10.66 4.78
N ARG A 28 11.03 -11.29 3.78
CA ARG A 28 9.80 -10.74 3.21
C ARG A 28 8.72 -10.80 4.28
N TYR A 29 7.94 -9.73 4.39
CA TYR A 29 6.75 -9.75 5.24
C TYR A 29 5.69 -10.62 4.55
N ILE A 30 5.51 -11.83 5.05
CA ILE A 30 4.53 -12.80 4.54
C ILE A 30 3.44 -12.87 5.60
N HIS A 31 2.49 -11.94 5.52
CA HIS A 31 1.27 -12.02 6.31
C HIS A 31 0.12 -12.40 5.39
N PRO A 32 -0.75 -13.37 5.75
CA PRO A 32 -1.91 -13.75 4.94
C PRO A 32 -3.02 -12.68 4.90
N ASN A 33 -2.73 -11.44 5.28
CA ASN A 33 -3.75 -10.38 5.32
C ASN A 33 -4.08 -9.93 3.90
N ASP A 34 -5.36 -9.75 3.64
CA ASP A 34 -5.84 -9.05 2.47
C ASP A 34 -5.80 -7.53 2.72
N ASP A 35 -4.88 -6.84 2.05
CA ASP A 35 -4.68 -5.39 2.16
C ASP A 35 -5.91 -4.56 1.74
N PHE A 36 -6.90 -5.16 1.07
CA PHE A 36 -8.03 -4.46 0.48
C PHE A 36 -9.31 -4.51 1.33
N VAL A 37 -9.42 -5.45 2.28
CA VAL A 37 -10.65 -5.62 3.08
C VAL A 37 -10.91 -4.38 3.93
N GLN A 38 -9.92 -3.91 4.70
CA GLN A 38 -10.12 -2.77 5.60
C GLN A 38 -10.44 -1.48 4.83
N ALA A 39 -9.76 -1.24 3.71
CA ALA A 39 -10.02 -0.08 2.85
C ALA A 39 -11.42 -0.13 2.22
N ARG A 40 -11.87 -1.32 1.79
CA ARG A 40 -13.23 -1.54 1.27
C ARG A 40 -14.28 -1.20 2.32
N GLU A 41 -14.09 -1.70 3.53
CA GLU A 41 -15.05 -1.54 4.63
C GLU A 41 -15.15 -0.07 5.07
N LEU A 42 -14.02 0.64 5.16
CA LEU A 42 -14.00 2.08 5.39
C LEU A 42 -14.81 2.83 4.32
N TYR A 43 -14.53 2.57 3.04
CA TYR A 43 -15.19 3.25 1.92
C TYR A 43 -16.71 2.97 1.85
N ARG A 44 -17.11 1.71 2.08
CA ARG A 44 -18.51 1.28 1.93
C ARG A 44 -19.37 1.54 3.15
N LYS A 45 -18.88 1.21 4.34
CA LYS A 45 -19.72 1.12 5.55
C LYS A 45 -19.56 2.30 6.49
N VAL A 46 -18.42 2.98 6.46
CA VAL A 46 -18.11 4.06 7.40
C VAL A 46 -18.33 5.44 6.77
N MET A 47 -17.93 5.61 5.52
CA MET A 47 -18.04 6.90 4.83
C MET A 47 -19.45 7.21 4.36
N THR A 48 -19.84 8.47 4.47
CA THR A 48 -21.02 9.03 3.79
C THR A 48 -20.72 9.29 2.30
N ASP A 49 -21.74 9.61 1.51
CA ASP A 49 -21.53 10.00 0.10
C ASP A 49 -20.66 11.26 -0.02
N SER A 50 -20.85 12.23 0.88
CA SER A 50 -20.03 13.46 0.91
C SER A 50 -18.58 13.15 1.28
N ASP A 51 -18.33 12.26 2.25
CA ASP A 51 -16.96 11.83 2.58
C ASP A 51 -16.29 11.15 1.39
N ARG A 52 -17.03 10.28 0.68
CA ARG A 52 -16.54 9.64 -0.54
C ARG A 52 -16.23 10.68 -1.62
N GLU A 53 -17.09 11.66 -1.84
CA GLU A 53 -16.84 12.74 -2.81
C GLU A 53 -15.56 13.52 -2.49
N HIS A 54 -15.38 13.92 -1.23
CA HIS A 54 -14.18 14.62 -0.79
C HIS A 54 -12.92 13.74 -0.92
N LEU A 55 -13.00 12.46 -0.55
CA LEU A 55 -11.90 11.51 -0.70
C LEU A 55 -11.47 11.40 -2.17
N ILE A 56 -12.42 11.20 -3.08
CA ILE A 56 -12.15 11.11 -4.52
C ILE A 56 -11.55 12.42 -5.03
N GLY A 57 -12.12 13.57 -4.67
CA GLY A 57 -11.63 14.88 -5.09
C GLY A 57 -10.19 15.13 -4.67
N ASN A 58 -9.85 14.82 -3.42
CA ASN A 58 -8.49 14.96 -2.90
C ASN A 58 -7.50 14.03 -3.61
N ILE A 59 -7.89 12.77 -3.85
CA ILE A 59 -7.04 11.82 -4.58
C ILE A 59 -6.79 12.31 -6.00
N VAL A 60 -7.83 12.74 -6.71
CA VAL A 60 -7.70 13.24 -8.08
C VAL A 60 -6.79 14.48 -8.13
N ALA A 61 -6.97 15.42 -7.20
CA ALA A 61 -6.17 16.63 -7.13
C ALA A 61 -4.67 16.35 -6.92
N HIS A 62 -4.33 15.38 -6.07
CA HIS A 62 -2.93 15.05 -5.77
C HIS A 62 -2.32 14.04 -6.76
N LEU A 63 -3.08 13.03 -7.19
CA LEU A 63 -2.60 11.99 -8.09
C LEU A 63 -2.55 12.45 -9.55
N GLY A 64 -3.37 13.43 -9.95
CA GLY A 64 -3.46 13.91 -11.33
C GLY A 64 -2.17 14.48 -11.93
N ARG A 65 -1.21 14.90 -11.09
CA ARG A 65 0.11 15.37 -11.55
C ARG A 65 1.18 14.29 -11.57
N ALA A 66 0.87 13.09 -11.09
CA ALA A 66 1.80 11.97 -11.13
C ALA A 66 1.97 11.45 -12.56
N GLN A 67 3.03 10.69 -12.81
CA GLN A 67 3.27 10.07 -14.10
C GLN A 67 2.16 9.04 -14.40
N GLN A 68 1.71 8.94 -15.66
CA GLN A 68 0.51 8.18 -16.02
C GLN A 68 0.52 6.71 -15.55
N ARG A 69 1.67 6.02 -15.62
CA ARG A 69 1.81 4.64 -15.10
C ARG A 69 1.52 4.52 -13.60
N ILE A 70 1.84 5.57 -12.81
CA ILE A 70 1.57 5.64 -11.37
C ILE A 70 0.08 5.85 -11.14
N GLN A 71 -0.55 6.71 -11.93
CA GLN A 71 -2.00 6.94 -11.88
C GLN A 71 -2.76 5.63 -12.14
N TYR A 72 -2.39 4.88 -13.20
CA TYR A 72 -2.98 3.58 -13.50
C TYR A 72 -2.73 2.55 -12.40
N ARG A 73 -1.49 2.41 -11.92
CA ARG A 73 -1.13 1.46 -10.86
C ARG A 73 -1.95 1.70 -9.58
N GLN A 74 -2.02 2.95 -9.16
CA GLN A 74 -2.71 3.33 -7.93
C GLN A 74 -4.23 3.19 -8.08
N THR A 75 -4.79 3.61 -9.22
CA THR A 75 -6.23 3.48 -9.48
C THR A 75 -6.66 2.02 -9.54
N ALA A 76 -5.81 1.12 -10.05
CA ALA A 76 -6.05 -0.32 -9.99
C ALA A 76 -6.08 -0.85 -8.54
N LEU A 77 -5.29 -0.31 -7.62
CA LEU A 77 -5.39 -0.66 -6.18
C LEU A 77 -6.71 -0.20 -5.58
N PHE A 78 -7.18 1.01 -5.89
CA PHE A 78 -8.49 1.48 -5.47
C PHE A 78 -9.62 0.61 -6.04
N TYR A 79 -9.50 0.13 -7.29
CA TYR A 79 -10.45 -0.81 -7.87
C TYR A 79 -10.48 -2.17 -7.16
N LYS A 80 -9.31 -2.70 -6.75
CA LYS A 80 -9.23 -3.93 -5.95
C LYS A 80 -9.92 -3.75 -4.59
N ALA A 81 -9.71 -2.60 -3.94
CA ALA A 81 -10.42 -2.22 -2.73
C ALA A 81 -11.93 -2.14 -2.96
N ASP A 82 -12.38 -1.43 -3.99
CA ASP A 82 -13.77 -1.38 -4.39
C ASP A 82 -13.95 -0.94 -5.86
N PRO A 83 -14.78 -1.65 -6.67
CA PRO A 83 -14.98 -1.28 -8.07
C PRO A 83 -15.55 0.12 -8.30
N ASP A 84 -16.46 0.62 -7.43
CA ASP A 84 -16.98 1.99 -7.53
C ASP A 84 -15.88 3.00 -7.19
N TYR A 85 -15.14 2.75 -6.10
CA TYR A 85 -14.01 3.60 -5.70
C TYR A 85 -12.99 3.77 -6.84
N GLY A 86 -12.52 2.66 -7.40
CA GLY A 86 -11.59 2.68 -8.53
C GLY A 86 -12.14 3.43 -9.75
N ARG A 87 -13.42 3.21 -10.11
CA ARG A 87 -14.05 3.89 -11.25
C ARG A 87 -14.21 5.40 -11.06
N ARG A 88 -14.54 5.84 -9.85
CA ARG A 88 -14.67 7.27 -9.54
C ARG A 88 -13.33 8.00 -9.62
N VAL A 89 -12.27 7.39 -9.11
CA VAL A 89 -10.90 7.93 -9.26
C VAL A 89 -10.49 7.93 -10.73
N ALA A 90 -10.73 6.83 -11.47
CA ALA A 90 -10.43 6.73 -12.90
C ALA A 90 -11.08 7.84 -13.71
N LYS A 91 -12.36 8.10 -13.46
CA LYS A 91 -13.13 9.16 -14.13
C LYS A 91 -12.56 10.55 -13.84
N GLY A 92 -12.17 10.81 -12.59
CA GLY A 92 -11.57 12.09 -12.22
C GLY A 92 -10.18 12.33 -12.83
N LEU A 93 -9.46 11.25 -13.16
CA LEU A 93 -8.13 11.29 -13.78
C LEU A 93 -8.13 11.09 -15.30
N ASP A 94 -9.30 10.93 -15.92
CA ASP A 94 -9.46 10.62 -17.35
C ASP A 94 -8.68 9.37 -17.81
N LEU A 95 -8.78 8.29 -17.02
CA LEU A 95 -8.11 7.02 -17.29
C LEU A 95 -9.06 6.00 -17.92
N ASP A 96 -8.51 5.11 -18.75
CA ASP A 96 -9.28 3.98 -19.31
C ASP A 96 -9.64 2.97 -18.20
N GLN A 97 -10.95 2.82 -17.98
CA GLN A 97 -11.49 1.91 -16.97
C GLN A 97 -11.18 0.43 -17.29
N LYS A 98 -11.11 0.06 -18.57
CA LYS A 98 -10.78 -1.32 -18.96
C LYS A 98 -9.36 -1.68 -18.59
N GLU A 99 -8.44 -0.74 -18.80
CA GLU A 99 -7.03 -0.93 -18.43
C GLU A 99 -6.86 -1.04 -16.91
N ILE A 100 -7.58 -0.21 -16.14
CA ILE A 100 -7.56 -0.30 -14.67
C ILE A 100 -8.10 -1.65 -14.18
N GLU A 101 -9.19 -2.14 -14.75
CA GLU A 101 -9.76 -3.45 -14.40
C GLU A 101 -8.79 -4.59 -14.76
N ARG A 102 -8.13 -4.50 -15.93
CA ARG A 102 -7.08 -5.46 -16.34
C ARG A 102 -5.95 -5.50 -15.33
N LEU A 103 -5.41 -4.33 -14.95
CA LEU A 103 -4.34 -4.21 -13.96
C LEU A 103 -4.77 -4.69 -12.56
N ALA A 104 -6.03 -4.48 -12.17
CA ALA A 104 -6.54 -4.92 -10.87
C ALA A 104 -6.62 -6.44 -10.74
N LYS A 105 -6.91 -7.15 -11.85
CA LYS A 105 -7.00 -8.61 -11.92
C LYS A 105 -5.65 -9.31 -11.87
N MET A 106 -4.56 -8.62 -12.18
CA MET A 106 -3.19 -9.16 -12.10
C MET A 106 -2.72 -9.38 -10.65
N SER A 107 -1.64 -10.16 -10.52
CA SER A 107 -0.86 -10.24 -9.29
C SER A 107 -0.20 -8.90 -8.93
N HIS A 108 0.34 -8.80 -7.72
CA HIS A 108 1.09 -7.62 -7.32
C HIS A 108 2.35 -7.44 -8.18
N GLU A 109 3.14 -8.51 -8.37
CA GLU A 109 4.36 -8.43 -9.17
C GLU A 109 4.07 -8.10 -10.64
N GLU A 110 3.09 -8.76 -11.25
CA GLU A 110 2.75 -8.56 -12.66
C GLU A 110 2.31 -7.12 -12.95
N ARG A 111 1.46 -6.57 -12.08
CA ARG A 111 1.04 -5.17 -12.21
C ARG A 111 2.19 -4.21 -11.98
N ALA A 112 3.08 -4.50 -11.03
CA ALA A 112 4.26 -3.69 -10.79
C ALA A 112 5.19 -3.68 -12.01
N GLU A 113 5.33 -4.80 -12.69
CA GLU A 113 6.09 -4.91 -13.94
C GLU A 113 5.38 -4.18 -15.09
N ALA A 114 4.09 -4.41 -15.30
CA ALA A 114 3.30 -3.79 -16.37
C ALA A 114 3.25 -2.26 -16.30
N THR A 115 3.48 -1.70 -15.11
CA THR A 115 3.53 -0.26 -14.87
C THR A 115 4.93 0.20 -14.45
N ALA A 116 5.96 -0.62 -14.64
CA ALA A 116 7.34 -0.21 -14.52
C ALA A 116 7.68 0.80 -15.62
N GLU A 117 8.66 1.65 -15.38
CA GLU A 117 8.99 2.75 -16.30
C GLU A 117 9.39 2.25 -17.70
N ALA A 118 10.22 1.21 -17.76
CA ALA A 118 10.66 0.61 -19.02
C ALA A 118 9.50 -0.03 -19.78
N ALA A 119 8.68 -0.85 -19.11
CA ALA A 119 7.55 -1.54 -19.74
C ALA A 119 6.47 -0.57 -20.24
N TYR A 120 6.16 0.46 -19.44
CA TYR A 120 5.14 1.45 -19.79
C TYR A 120 5.58 2.37 -20.93
N ALA A 121 6.88 2.68 -21.03
CA ALA A 121 7.42 3.48 -22.13
C ALA A 121 7.34 2.77 -23.49
N ILE A 122 7.36 1.44 -23.51
CA ILE A 122 7.28 0.62 -24.74
C ILE A 122 5.83 0.45 -25.23
N ALA A 123 4.87 0.48 -24.31
CA ALA A 123 3.46 0.24 -24.61
C ALA A 123 2.69 1.49 -25.11
N LYS A 124 3.37 2.64 -25.24
CA LYS A 124 2.78 3.93 -25.64
C LYS A 124 3.22 4.33 -27.04
#